data_AF-A0A7K4FUP9-F1
#
_entry.id   AF-A0A7K4FUP9-F1
#
_cell.length_a   1.000
_cell.length_b   1.000
_cell.length_c   1.000
_cell.angle_alpha   90.00
_cell.angle_beta   90.00
_cell.angle_gamma   90.00
#
_symmetry.space_group_name_H-M   'P 1'
#
loop_
_entity.id
_entity.type
_entity.pdbx_description
1 polymer ?
#
loop_
_entity_poly.entity_id
_entity_poly.type
_entity_poly.pdbx_seq_one_letter_code
_entity_poly.pdbx_strand_id
1 'polypeptide(L)'
;MLPVNVSGFQALFLGVQILVASVFGFLRAHTVSIWRDIDGIYRKGDYRTVSLWLIYFALEYLIELMANYDFSPILLDLGVSLLSQRIVFMMRVSELGYG
;
A
#
# COMPACT_ATOMS: atom_id res chain seq x y z
N MET A 1 17.12 16.62 -16.69
CA MET A 1 16.34 16.43 -15.46
C MET A 1 17.09 17.16 -14.36
N LEU A 2 16.52 18.24 -13.81
CA LEU A 2 17.12 18.92 -12.66
C LEU A 2 16.97 18.00 -11.43
N PRO A 3 17.97 17.95 -10.53
CA PRO A 3 17.85 17.16 -9.30
C PRO A 3 16.69 17.71 -8.47
N VAL A 4 15.74 16.83 -8.10
CA VAL A 4 14.67 17.16 -7.17
C VAL A 4 15.34 17.44 -5.82
N ASN A 5 15.35 18.70 -5.40
CA ASN A 5 15.93 19.11 -4.13
C ASN A 5 14.85 18.99 -3.04
N VAL A 6 14.84 17.86 -2.34
CA VAL A 6 13.87 17.59 -1.28
C VAL A 6 14.40 18.19 0.02
N SER A 7 13.66 19.13 0.60
CA SER A 7 14.02 19.66 1.93
C SER A 7 13.98 18.55 2.99
N GLY A 8 14.73 18.70 4.08
CA GLY A 8 14.71 17.71 5.18
C GLY A 8 13.31 17.49 5.76
N PHE A 9 12.45 18.52 5.71
CA PHE A 9 11.04 18.43 6.09
C PHE A 9 10.23 17.56 5.12
N GLN A 10 10.33 17.81 3.81
CA GLN A 10 9.67 16.98 2.79
C GLN A 10 10.15 15.52 2.81
N ALA A 11 11.44 15.29 3.10
CA ALA A 11 12.01 13.96 3.23
C ALA A 11 11.41 13.19 4.43
N LEU A 12 11.16 13.87 5.55
CA LEU A 12 10.47 13.29 6.71
C LEU A 12 9.07 12.82 6.31
N PHE A 13 8.29 13.68 5.64
CA PHE A 13 6.95 13.32 5.19
C PHE A 13 6.97 12.18 4.17
N LEU A 14 7.97 12.12 3.28
CA LEU A 14 8.09 11.03 2.31
C LEU A 14 8.30 9.69 3.04
N GLY A 15 9.10 9.69 4.10
CA GLY A 15 9.25 8.53 4.98
C GLY A 15 7.93 8.12 5.64
N VAL A 16 7.12 9.09 6.08
CA VAL A 16 5.79 8.84 6.65
C VAL A 16 4.83 8.25 5.61
N GLN A 17 4.81 8.77 4.38
CA GLN A 17 4.00 8.22 3.28
C GLN A 17 4.37 6.76 3.00
N ILE A 18 5.66 6.46 2.87
CA ILE A 18 6.13 5.08 2.65
C ILE A 18 5.66 4.15 3.77
N LEU A 19 5.71 4.59 5.02
CA LEU A 19 5.19 3.82 6.16
C LEU A 19 3.68 3.63 6.07
N VAL A 20 2.92 4.69 5.79
CA VAL A 20 1.47 4.65 5.60
C VAL A 20 1.09 3.68 4.46
N ALA A 21 1.68 3.84 3.28
CA ALA A 21 1.50 2.96 2.14
C ALA A 21 1.78 1.49 2.48
N SER A 22 2.87 1.22 3.21
CA SER A 22 3.26 -0.13 3.64
C SER A 22 2.24 -0.73 4.60
N VAL A 23 1.80 0.03 5.62
CA VAL A 23 0.83 -0.40 6.63
C VAL A 23 -0.53 -0.67 5.98
N PHE A 24 -1.02 0.22 5.12
CA PHE A 24 -2.31 0.02 4.45
C PHE A 24 -2.28 -1.14 3.45
N GLY A 25 -1.15 -1.35 2.75
CA GLY A 25 -0.94 -2.53 1.91
C GLY A 25 -1.02 -3.83 2.72
N PHE A 26 -0.37 -3.85 3.88
CA PHE A 26 -0.40 -4.96 4.82
C PHE A 26 -1.80 -5.24 5.36
N LEU A 27 -2.50 -4.21 5.85
CA LEU A 27 -3.86 -4.35 6.40
C LEU A 27 -4.84 -4.85 5.34
N ARG A 28 -4.80 -4.30 4.12
CA ARG A 28 -5.65 -4.75 3.01
C ARG A 28 -5.37 -6.19 2.62
N ALA A 29 -4.12 -6.62 2.67
CA ALA A 29 -3.79 -8.02 2.42
C ALA A 29 -4.46 -8.96 3.42
N HIS A 30 -4.70 -8.54 4.67
CA HIS A 30 -5.37 -9.34 5.70
C HIS A 30 -6.90 -9.32 5.62
N THR A 31 -7.49 -8.23 5.12
CA THR A 31 -8.95 -8.15 4.94
C THR A 31 -9.45 -8.97 3.74
N VAL A 32 -8.58 -9.26 2.79
CA VAL A 32 -8.93 -10.08 1.62
C VAL A 32 -9.05 -11.55 2.01
N SER A 33 -10.19 -12.17 1.69
CA SER A 33 -10.37 -13.61 1.83
C SER A 33 -9.60 -14.33 0.72
N ILE A 34 -8.84 -15.35 1.10
CA ILE A 34 -8.07 -16.21 0.20
C ILE A 34 -8.53 -17.63 0.46
N TRP A 35 -8.94 -18.32 -0.59
CA TRP A 35 -9.31 -19.73 -0.51
C TRP A 35 -8.80 -20.48 -1.73
N ARG A 36 -8.77 -21.79 -1.61
CA ARG A 36 -8.36 -22.71 -2.65
C ARG A 36 -9.59 -23.44 -3.17
N ASP A 37 -9.64 -23.60 -4.48
CA ASP A 37 -10.58 -24.48 -5.16
C ASP A 37 -9.81 -25.42 -6.11
N ILE A 38 -10.53 -26.33 -6.77
CA ILE A 38 -10.00 -27.31 -7.73
C ILE A 38 -9.20 -26.62 -8.85
N ASP A 39 -9.68 -25.44 -9.28
CA ASP A 39 -9.13 -24.69 -10.42
C ASP A 39 -8.03 -23.68 -10.04
N GLY A 40 -7.75 -23.48 -8.74
CA GLY A 40 -6.66 -22.61 -8.30
C GLY A 40 -6.89 -21.85 -7.00
N ILE A 41 -6.15 -20.74 -6.85
CA ILE A 41 -6.20 -19.85 -5.68
C ILE A 41 -7.03 -18.62 -6.02
N TYR A 42 -8.09 -18.40 -5.24
CA TYR A 42 -9.01 -17.29 -5.42
C TYR A 42 -8.85 -16.26 -4.30
N ARG A 43 -9.14 -15.00 -4.63
CA ARG A 43 -9.03 -13.86 -3.72
C ARG A 43 -10.23 -12.96 -3.88
N LYS A 44 -10.85 -12.54 -2.78
CA LYS A 44 -11.98 -11.60 -2.79
C LYS A 44 -11.83 -10.56 -1.69
N GLY A 45 -11.81 -9.29 -2.10
CA GLY A 45 -11.96 -8.16 -1.18
C GLY A 45 -13.43 -7.95 -0.81
N ASP A 46 -13.65 -7.37 0.36
CA ASP A 46 -14.96 -6.96 0.84
C ASP A 46 -15.04 -5.43 1.02
N TYR A 47 -16.11 -4.97 1.67
CA TYR A 47 -16.28 -3.55 2.00
C TYR A 47 -15.13 -2.99 2.85
N ARG A 48 -14.49 -3.79 3.71
CA ARG A 48 -13.37 -3.35 4.56
C ARG A 48 -12.16 -3.03 3.71
N THR A 49 -11.87 -3.86 2.70
CA THR A 49 -10.78 -3.59 1.75
C THR A 49 -11.01 -2.28 1.00
N VAL A 50 -12.25 -2.00 0.59
CA VAL A 50 -12.61 -0.73 -0.08
C VAL A 50 -12.48 0.45 0.88
N SER A 51 -12.98 0.34 2.11
CA SER A 51 -12.83 1.39 3.12
C SER A 51 -11.36 1.71 3.41
N LEU A 52 -10.49 0.70 3.49
CA LEU A 52 -9.05 0.90 3.66
C LEU A 52 -8.40 1.61 2.46
N TRP A 53 -8.90 1.43 1.23
CA TRP A 53 -8.43 2.22 0.09
C TRP A 53 -8.83 3.69 0.21
N LEU A 54 -10.08 3.96 0.56
CA LEU A 54 -10.56 5.33 0.71
C LEU A 54 -9.82 6.09 1.81
N ILE A 55 -9.62 5.45 2.97
CA ILE A 55 -8.86 6.04 4.09
C ILE A 55 -7.40 6.28 3.67
N TYR A 56 -6.80 5.32 2.98
CA TYR A 56 -5.44 5.45 2.46
C TYR A 56 -5.29 6.66 1.53
N PHE A 57 -6.16 6.80 0.52
CA PHE A 57 -6.10 7.93 -0.40
C PHE A 57 -6.34 9.27 0.30
N ALA A 58 -7.27 9.32 1.25
CA ALA A 58 -7.50 10.53 2.04
C ALA A 58 -6.26 10.91 2.86
N LEU A 59 -5.58 9.94 3.47
CA LEU A 59 -4.40 10.18 4.29
C LEU A 59 -3.20 10.62 3.44
N GLU A 60 -2.95 9.96 2.31
CA GLU A 60 -1.88 10.38 1.38
C GLU A 60 -2.10 11.79 0.85
N TYR A 61 -3.34 12.12 0.48
CA TYR A 61 -3.69 13.48 0.05
C TYR A 61 -3.43 14.53 1.15
N LEU A 62 -3.80 14.23 2.40
CA LEU A 62 -3.54 15.13 3.53
C LEU A 62 -2.05 15.30 3.78
N ILE A 63 -1.26 14.24 3.66
CA ILE A 63 0.20 14.29 3.81
C ILE A 63 0.81 15.13 2.69
N GLU A 64 0.43 14.90 1.44
CA GLU A 64 0.91 15.67 0.27
C GLU A 64 0.61 17.16 0.42
N LEU A 65 -0.59 17.52 0.92
CA LEU A 65 -0.97 18.90 1.20
C LEU A 65 -0.08 19.55 2.28
N MET A 66 0.30 18.80 3.31
CA MET A 66 1.17 19.30 4.39
C MET A 66 2.64 19.40 3.95
N ALA A 67 3.11 18.44 3.17
CA ALA A 67 4.49 18.36 2.71
C ALA A 67 4.79 19.36 1.58
N ASN A 68 3.77 19.74 0.80
CA ASN A 68 3.85 20.66 -0.33
C ASN A 68 4.98 20.25 -1.30
N TYR A 69 4.85 19.06 -1.88
CA TYR A 69 5.82 18.53 -2.83
C TYR A 69 5.76 19.25 -4.17
N ASP A 70 6.91 19.46 -4.81
CA ASP A 70 7.00 19.96 -6.20
C ASP A 70 6.68 18.87 -7.24
N PHE A 71 6.48 17.63 -6.80
CA PHE A 71 6.18 16.46 -7.61
C PHE A 71 5.12 15.60 -6.94
N SER A 72 4.40 14.76 -7.70
CA SER A 72 3.43 13.84 -7.11
C SER A 72 4.09 12.50 -6.74
N PRO A 73 4.07 12.10 -5.45
CA PRO A 73 4.60 10.81 -5.00
C PRO A 73 3.64 9.63 -5.23
N ILE A 74 2.44 9.87 -5.77
CA ILE A 74 1.35 8.88 -5.83
C ILE A 74 1.74 7.52 -6.44
N LEU A 75 2.59 7.52 -7.47
CA LEU A 75 3.05 6.27 -8.10
C LEU A 75 4.01 5.48 -7.19
N LEU A 76 4.84 6.19 -6.42
CA LEU A 76 5.70 5.58 -5.42
C LEU A 76 4.85 4.96 -4.31
N ASP A 77 3.89 5.72 -3.78
CA ASP A 77 3.06 5.28 -2.66
C ASP A 77 2.20 4.06 -3.06
N LEU A 78 1.59 4.11 -4.25
CA LEU A 78 0.88 2.96 -4.81
C LEU A 78 1.80 1.75 -5.00
N GLY A 79 3.00 1.97 -5.55
CA GLY A 79 3.98 0.92 -5.75
C GLY A 79 4.36 0.22 -4.43
N VAL A 80 4.69 1.00 -3.40
CA VAL A 80 5.01 0.51 -2.06
C VAL A 80 3.83 -0.24 -1.47
N SER A 81 2.62 0.31 -1.58
CA SER A 81 1.44 -0.30 -0.99
C SER A 81 1.07 -1.63 -1.66
N LEU A 82 1.15 -1.71 -2.99
CA LEU A 82 0.90 -2.94 -3.75
C LEU A 82 2.00 -3.98 -3.49
N LEU A 83 3.25 -3.56 -3.35
CA LEU A 83 4.36 -4.46 -3.02
C LEU A 83 4.17 -5.08 -1.63
N SER A 84 3.87 -4.25 -0.62
CA SER A 84 3.54 -4.71 0.74
C SER A 84 2.40 -5.73 0.70
N GLN A 85 1.32 -5.41 -0.01
CA GLN A 85 0.18 -6.29 -0.17
C GLN A 85 0.56 -7.64 -0.84
N ARG A 86 1.41 -7.60 -1.88
CA ARG A 86 1.88 -8.79 -2.59
C ARG A 86 2.72 -9.71 -1.71
N ILE A 87 3.62 -9.15 -0.89
CA ILE A 87 4.46 -9.91 0.03
C ILE A 87 3.59 -10.70 1.02
N VAL A 88 2.64 -10.01 1.65
CA VAL A 88 1.72 -10.65 2.61
C VAL A 88 0.87 -11.73 1.94
N PHE A 89 0.40 -11.49 0.70
CA PHE A 89 -0.32 -12.52 -0.04
C PHE A 89 0.53 -13.76 -0.33
N MET A 90 1.81 -13.60 -0.65
CA MET A 90 2.69 -14.75 -0.86
C MET A 90 2.87 -15.55 0.43
N MET A 91 3.05 -14.88 1.57
CA MET A 91 3.13 -15.53 2.87
C MET A 91 1.84 -16.33 3.19
N ARG A 92 0.67 -15.69 3.09
CA ARG A 92 -0.62 -16.33 3.35
C ARG A 92 -0.94 -17.48 2.39
N VAL A 93 -0.45 -17.43 1.15
CA VAL A 93 -0.61 -18.52 0.19
C VAL A 93 0.27 -19.72 0.56
N SER A 94 1.50 -19.50 1.03
CA SER A 94 2.36 -20.61 1.47
C SER A 94 1.77 -21.37 2.66
N GLU A 95 1.09 -20.67 3.58
CA GLU A 95 0.37 -21.28 4.72
C GLU A 95 -0.78 -22.20 4.29
N LEU A 96 -1.34 -22.01 3.10
CA LEU A 96 -2.39 -22.87 2.53
C LEU A 96 -1.85 -24.19 1.94
N GLY A 97 -0.59 -24.54 2.21
CA GLY A 97 0.03 -25.81 1.81
C GLY A 97 0.78 -25.75 0.48
N TYR A 98 1.38 -24.59 0.17
CA TYR A 98 2.32 -24.45 -0.94
C TYR A 98 3.71 -24.14 -0.38
N GLY A 99 4.42 -25.20 -0.03
CA GLY A 99 5.82 -25.24 0.37
C GLY A 99 6.41 -26.60 0.00
#